data_AF-A0A7Y3N7R2-F1
#
_entry.id   AF-A0A7Y3N7R2-F1
#
_cell.length_a   1.000
_cell.length_b   1.000
_cell.length_c   1.000
_cell.angle_alpha   90.00
_cell.angle_beta   90.00
_cell.angle_gamma   90.00
#
_symmetry.space_group_name_H-M   'P 1'
#
loop_
_entity.id
_entity.type
_entity.pdbx_description
1 polymer ?
#
loop_
_entity_poly.entity_id
_entity_poly.type
_entity_poly.pdbx_seq_one_letter_code
_entity_poly.pdbx_strand_id
1 'polypeptide(L)' 'NMLTARNRDELIHYTQALDRVLMAGWYVIPQYYVDSYRVAYWDFFKRPHITPAYALGMETWWIDPQRQALVRAHQDGSD' A
#
# COMPACT_ATOMS: atom_id res chain seq x y z
N ASN A 1 -12.32 -24.36 8.23
CA ASN A 1 -10.90 -23.92 8.29
C ASN A 1 -10.72 -22.87 7.18
N MET A 2 -9.85 -21.86 7.30
CA MET A 2 -9.71 -20.79 6.30
C MET A 2 -9.51 -21.33 4.87
N LEU A 3 -8.76 -22.42 4.72
CA LEU A 3 -8.52 -23.10 3.43
C LEU A 3 -9.79 -23.69 2.78
N THR A 4 -10.86 -23.87 3.55
CA THR A 4 -12.12 -24.48 3.11
C THR A 4 -13.28 -23.50 3.08
N ALA A 5 -13.04 -22.20 3.33
CA ALA A 5 -14.09 -21.18 3.30
C ALA A 5 -14.65 -21.03 1.87
N ARG A 6 -15.97 -20.99 1.74
CA ARG A 6 -16.65 -20.94 0.43
C ARG A 6 -17.02 -19.54 -0.03
N ASN A 7 -17.03 -18.59 0.90
CA ASN A 7 -17.39 -17.20 0.65
C ASN A 7 -16.63 -16.26 1.60
N ARG A 8 -16.80 -14.95 1.39
CA ARG A 8 -16.09 -13.92 2.12
C ARG A 8 -16.45 -13.90 3.61
N ASP A 9 -17.72 -14.08 3.94
CA ASP A 9 -18.20 -14.00 5.33
C ASP A 9 -17.65 -15.17 6.16
N GLU A 10 -17.68 -16.38 5.61
CA GLU A 10 -17.04 -17.56 6.21
C GLU A 10 -15.54 -17.33 6.44
N LEU A 11 -14.83 -16.78 5.45
CA LEU A 11 -13.41 -16.48 5.57
C LEU A 11 -13.14 -15.47 6.70
N ILE A 12 -13.95 -14.41 6.80
CA ILE A 12 -13.85 -13.42 7.88
C ILE A 12 -14.06 -14.08 9.23
N HIS A 13 -15.12 -14.87 9.39
CA HIS A 13 -15.41 -15.54 10.66
C HIS A 13 -14.30 -16.50 11.09
N TYR A 14 -13.77 -17.31 10.16
CA TYR A 14 -12.65 -18.22 10.45
C TYR A 14 -11.36 -17.46 10.78
N THR A 15 -11.08 -16.35 10.09
CA THR A 15 -9.92 -15.49 10.38
C THR A 15 -9.99 -14.91 11.79
N GLN A 16 -11.15 -14.37 12.16
CA GLN A 16 -11.37 -13.80 13.49
C GLN A 16 -11.31 -14.86 14.60
N ALA A 17 -11.82 -16.08 14.35
CA ALA A 17 -11.72 -17.17 15.30
C ALA A 17 -10.26 -17.60 15.52
N LEU A 18 -9.48 -17.71 14.44
CA LEU A 18 -8.06 -18.03 14.50
C LEU A 18 -7.27 -16.96 15.26
N ASP A 19 -7.48 -15.68 14.94
CA ASP A 19 -6.79 -14.56 15.59
C ASP A 19 -6.99 -14.57 17.12
N ARG A 20 -8.21 -14.83 17.60
CA ARG A 20 -8.51 -14.96 19.03
C ARG A 20 -7.75 -16.10 19.71
N VAL A 21 -7.63 -17.25 19.04
CA VAL A 21 -6.88 -18.40 19.56
C VAL A 21 -5.39 -18.10 19.64
N LEU A 22 -4.84 -17.43 18.61
CA LEU A 22 -3.43 -17.04 18.60
C LEU A 22 -3.11 -16.03 19.70
N MET A 23 -3.98 -15.04 19.91
CA MET A 23 -3.80 -14.04 20.98
C MET A 23 -3.94 -14.66 22.37
N ALA A 24 -4.88 -15.59 22.57
CA ALA A 24 -5.06 -16.29 23.85
C ALA A 24 -3.89 -17.21 24.23
N GLY A 25 -3.03 -17.58 23.28
CA GLY A 25 -1.84 -18.41 23.54
C GLY A 25 -0.61 -17.63 23.99
N TRP A 26 -0.65 -16.28 24.01
CA TRP A 26 0.46 -15.41 24.38
C TRP A 26 1.79 -15.69 23.66
N TYR A 27 1.73 -16.09 22.38
CA TYR A 27 2.92 -16.41 21.59
C TYR A 27 3.77 -15.19 21.24
N VAL A 28 3.18 -13.99 21.22
CA VAL A 28 3.81 -12.72 20.85
C VAL A 28 3.28 -11.57 21.71
N ILE A 29 4.05 -10.49 21.80
CA ILE A 29 3.59 -9.19 22.33
C ILE A 29 3.45 -8.23 21.14
N PRO A 30 2.23 -7.89 20.70
CA PRO A 30 2.04 -6.95 19.60
C PRO A 30 2.58 -5.56 19.95
N GLN A 31 3.23 -4.91 18.99
CA GLN A 31 3.74 -3.54 19.12
C GLN A 31 2.95 -2.60 18.20
N TYR A 32 3.66 -1.88 17.32
CA TYR A 32 3.11 -0.84 16.45
C TYR A 32 3.38 -1.17 14.98
N TYR A 33 2.54 -0.62 14.11
CA TYR A 33 2.76 -0.60 12.67
C TYR A 33 2.48 0.80 12.13
N VAL A 34 3.01 1.10 10.94
CA VAL A 34 2.71 2.33 10.21
C VAL A 34 1.60 2.01 9.21
N ASP A 35 0.51 2.77 9.25
CA ASP A 35 -0.69 2.60 8.43
C ASP A 35 -0.61 3.29 7.06
N SER A 36 0.55 3.84 6.71
CA SER A 36 0.75 4.74 5.59
C SER A 36 2.08 4.49 4.88
N TYR A 37 2.07 4.69 3.57
CA TYR A 37 3.29 4.71 2.76
C TYR A 37 3.87 6.12 2.73
N ARG A 38 5.12 6.26 3.18
CA ARG A 38 5.87 7.51 3.08
C ARG A 38 6.80 7.41 1.88
N VAL A 39 6.50 8.15 0.83
CA VAL A 39 7.24 8.10 -0.44
C VAL A 39 7.50 9.52 -0.93
N ALA A 40 8.76 9.80 -1.28
CA ALA A 40 9.15 11.00 -1.99
C ALA A 40 9.35 10.66 -3.47
N TYR A 41 8.82 11.49 -4.36
CA TYR A 41 8.93 11.31 -5.80
C TYR A 41 8.95 12.68 -6.49
N TRP A 42 9.52 12.74 -7.68
CA TRP A 42 9.56 13.96 -8.48
C TRP A 42 8.17 14.35 -8.99
N ASP A 43 7.87 15.65 -9.05
CA ASP A 43 6.57 16.19 -9.53
C ASP A 43 6.37 16.10 -11.06
N PHE A 44 6.81 14.99 -11.64
CA PHE A 44 6.43 14.55 -12.98
C PHE A 44 5.79 13.17 -12.98
N PHE A 45 5.79 12.44 -11.85
CA PHE A 45 5.01 11.21 -11.75
C PHE A 45 3.54 11.55 -11.49
N LYS A 46 2.69 10.99 -12.35
CA LYS A 46 1.24 11.00 -12.19
C LYS A 46 0.78 9.64 -11.70
N ARG A 47 -0.34 9.65 -10.99
CA ARG A 47 -0.99 8.47 -10.43
C ARG A 47 -2.49 8.55 -10.62
N PRO A 48 -3.20 7.41 -10.63
CA PRO A 48 -4.66 7.40 -10.67
C PRO A 48 -5.25 8.17 -9.47
N HIS A 49 -6.42 8.79 -9.68
CA HIS A 49 -7.16 9.44 -8.59
C HIS A 49 -7.61 8.42 -7.52
N ILE A 50 -7.92 7.19 -7.95
CA ILE A 50 -8.27 6.07 -7.07
C ILE A 50 -7.08 5.12 -7.03
N THR A 51 -6.43 5.01 -5.87
CA THR A 51 -5.32 4.07 -5.64
C THR A 51 -5.84 2.68 -5.28
N PRO A 52 -5.05 1.61 -5.49
CA PRO A 52 -5.41 0.27 -5.03
C PRO A 52 -5.68 0.22 -3.53
N ALA A 53 -6.67 -0.56 -3.11
CA ALA A 53 -7.10 -0.62 -1.71
C ALA A 53 -6.05 -1.26 -0.76
N TYR A 54 -5.16 -2.09 -1.30
CA TYR A 54 -4.25 -2.93 -0.51
C TYR A 54 -2.77 -2.75 -0.87
N ALA A 55 -2.43 -1.71 -1.64
CA ALA A 55 -1.06 -1.44 -2.06
C ALA A 55 -0.87 0.03 -2.42
N LEU A 56 0.39 0.47 -2.42
CA LEU A 56 0.76 1.80 -2.93
C LEU A 56 0.47 1.96 -4.44
N GLY A 57 0.52 0.87 -5.20
CA GLY A 57 0.19 0.87 -6.62
C GLY A 57 1.20 1.60 -7.51
N MET A 58 2.51 1.55 -7.21
CA MET A 58 3.54 2.26 -7.98
C MET A 58 3.58 1.84 -9.46
N GLU A 59 3.22 0.59 -9.74
CA GLU A 59 3.05 0.05 -11.10
C GLU A 59 1.94 0.73 -11.90
N THR A 60 1.04 1.46 -11.24
CA THR A 60 -0.03 2.23 -11.89
C THR A 60 0.38 3.67 -12.21
N TRP A 61 1.58 4.09 -11.84
CA TRP A 61 2.05 5.47 -12.03
C TRP A 61 2.70 5.62 -13.41
N TRP A 62 2.69 6.84 -13.95
CA TRP A 62 3.31 7.15 -15.24
C TRP A 62 4.00 8.50 -15.21
N ILE A 63 4.88 8.73 -16.18
CA ILE A 63 5.57 10.01 -16.36
C ILE A 63 4.67 10.94 -17.15
N ASP A 64 4.50 12.17 -16.66
CA ASP A 64 4.01 13.31 -17.42
C ASP A 64 5.20 13.96 -18.15
N PRO A 65 5.31 13.83 -19.49
CA PRO A 65 6.49 14.29 -20.21
C PRO A 65 6.71 15.80 -20.11
N GLN A 66 5.63 16.59 -20.03
CA GLN A 66 5.72 18.05 -19.95
C GLN A 66 6.32 18.47 -18.60
N ARG A 67 5.80 17.89 -17.51
CA ARG A 67 6.35 18.13 -16.17
C ARG A 67 7.75 17.61 -16.01
N GLN A 68 8.06 16.48 -16.64
CA GLN A 68 9.40 15.93 -16.59
C GLN A 68 10.43 16.88 -17.21
N ALA A 69 10.11 17.46 -18.37
CA ALA A 69 10.98 18.46 -19.00
C ALA A 69 11.20 19.68 -18.10
N LEU A 70 10.14 20.18 -17.45
CA LEU A 70 10.24 21.31 -16.51
C LEU A 70 11.11 20.96 -15.30
N VAL A 71 10.87 19.83 -14.65
CA VAL A 71 11.64 19.40 -13.48
C VAL A 71 13.11 19.19 -13.83
N ARG A 72 13.41 18.60 -15.00
CA ARG A 72 14.79 18.41 -15.46
C ARG A 72 15.50 19.74 -15.78
N ALA A 73 14.82 20.68 -16.43
CA ALA A 73 15.38 22.01 -16.70
C ALA A 73 15.79 22.74 -15.39
N HIS A 74 15.01 22.60 -14.32
CA HIS A 74 15.37 23.15 -13.01
C HIS A 74 16.52 22.40 -12.33
N GLN A 75 16.73 21.12 -12.66
CA GLN A 75 17.81 20.30 -12.10
C GLN A 75 19.15 20.54 -12.82
N ASP A 76 19.12 20.84 -14.11
CA ASP A 76 20.30 20.97 -14.97
C ASP A 76 21.01 22.33 -14.83
N GLY A 77 20.49 23.26 -14.01
CA GLY A 77 21.23 24.47 -13.60
C GLY A 77 21.51 25.47 -14.71
N SER A 78 20.65 25.58 -15.73
CA SER A 78 20.67 26.69 -16.68
C SER A 78 19.91 27.91 -16.11
N ASP A 79 20.49 28.54 -15.09
CA ASP A 79 20.28 29.96 -14.74
C ASP A 79 21.66 30.64 -14.69
#